data_AF-A0A8J5UM72-F1
#
_entry.id   AF-A0A8J5UM72-F1
#
_cell.length_a   1.000
_cell.length_b   1.000
_cell.length_c   1.000
_cell.angle_alpha   90.00
_cell.angle_beta   90.00
_cell.angle_gamma   90.00
#
_symmetry.space_group_name_H-M   'P 1'
#
loop_
_entity.id
_entity.type
_entity.pdbx_description
1 polymer ?
#
loop_
_entity_poly.entity_id
_entity_poly.type
_entity_poly.pdbx_seq_one_letter_code
_entity_poly.pdbx_strand_id
1 'polypeptide(L)'
;MGAIGLTASGLVGALHSYILVLEMFLWTKPRGRKAFRLTPEFAEQTKTMAANQGLYNGFLSAGLIWSLLHPNPEFSKQLQIFFNGCVLVAERYCEI
;
A
#
# COMPACT_ATOMS: atom_id res chain seq x y z
N MET A 1 21.57 -0.43 -3.39
CA MET A 1 21.01 0.45 -2.33
C MET A 1 21.60 0.05 -1.00
N GLY A 2 21.77 0.98 -0.05
CA GLY A 2 22.17 0.62 1.32
C GLY A 2 21.05 -0.13 2.05
N ALA A 3 21.37 -0.77 3.18
CA ALA A 3 20.43 -1.54 3.99
C ALA A 3 19.14 -0.76 4.33
N ILE A 4 19.26 0.54 4.56
CA ILE A 4 18.12 1.43 4.85
C ILE A 4 17.07 1.42 3.73
N GLY A 5 17.48 1.52 2.47
CA GLY A 5 16.54 1.60 1.34
C GLY A 5 15.79 0.29 1.11
N LEU A 6 16.47 -0.85 1.33
CA LEU A 6 15.86 -2.17 1.25
C LEU A 6 14.84 -2.38 2.37
N THR A 7 15.24 -2.06 3.60
CA THR A 7 14.35 -2.17 4.77
C THR A 7 13.13 -1.26 4.63
N ALA A 8 13.32 0.00 4.22
CA ALA A 8 12.22 0.94 4.00
C ALA A 8 11.24 0.42 2.93
N SER A 9 11.75 0.02 1.75
CA SER A 9 10.90 -0.50 0.67
C SER A 9 10.14 -1.77 1.07
N GLY A 10 10.79 -2.65 1.86
CA GLY A 10 10.15 -3.84 2.42
C GLY A 10 9.02 -3.51 3.40
N LEU A 11 9.25 -2.58 4.32
CA LEU A 11 8.24 -2.15 5.29
C LEU A 11 7.06 -1.46 4.62
N VAL A 12 7.31 -0.55 3.67
CA VAL A 12 6.27 0.14 2.91
C VAL A 12 5.48 -0.86 2.06
N GLY A 13 6.17 -1.78 1.36
CA GLY A 13 5.52 -2.84 0.58
C GLY A 13 4.62 -3.73 1.45
N ALA A 14 5.08 -4.12 2.63
CA ALA A 14 4.29 -4.92 3.57
C ALA A 14 3.08 -4.15 4.14
N LEU A 15 3.26 -2.86 4.45
CA LEU A 15 2.17 -1.99 4.90
C LEU A 15 1.07 -1.89 3.83
N HIS A 16 1.42 -1.64 2.57
CA HIS A 16 0.43 -1.56 1.49
C HIS A 16 -0.23 -2.91 1.19
N SER A 17 0.49 -4.04 1.32
CA SER A 17 -0.14 -5.37 1.28
C SER A 17 -1.19 -5.53 2.37
N TYR A 18 -0.88 -5.11 3.59
CA TYR A 18 -1.81 -5.19 4.72
C TYR A 18 -3.04 -4.30 4.51
N ILE A 19 -2.85 -3.07 4.03
CA ILE A 19 -3.94 -2.14 3.70
C ILE A 19 -4.82 -2.70 2.59
N LEU A 20 -4.22 -3.24 1.52
CA LEU A 20 -4.97 -3.94 0.46
C LEU A 20 -5.90 -5.01 1.05
N VAL A 21 -5.39 -5.82 1.99
CA VAL A 21 -6.19 -6.90 2.57
C VAL A 21 -7.35 -6.34 3.39
N LEU A 22 -7.11 -5.26 4.14
CA LEU A 22 -8.16 -4.60 4.89
C LEU A 22 -9.23 -4.00 3.97
N GLU A 23 -8.83 -3.32 2.90
CA GLU A 23 -9.73 -2.59 2.00
C GLU A 23 -10.50 -3.50 1.03
N MET A 24 -9.88 -4.55 0.48
CA MET A 24 -10.53 -5.44 -0.48
C MET A 24 -11.34 -6.55 0.19
N PHE A 25 -10.83 -7.13 1.29
CA PHE A 25 -11.40 -8.37 1.83
C PHE A 25 -12.04 -8.21 3.22
N LEU A 26 -11.60 -7.24 4.02
CA LEU A 26 -12.02 -7.10 5.41
C LEU A 26 -12.82 -5.81 5.69
N TRP A 27 -13.08 -4.97 4.69
CA TRP A 27 -13.64 -3.62 4.85
C TRP A 27 -14.93 -3.60 5.66
N THR A 28 -15.88 -4.48 5.32
CA THR A 28 -17.17 -4.59 6.01
C THR A 28 -17.11 -5.48 7.27
N LYS A 29 -16.01 -6.21 7.47
CA LYS A 29 -15.80 -7.09 8.63
C LYS A 29 -15.39 -6.29 9.86
N PRO A 30 -15.59 -6.82 11.09
CA PRO A 30 -15.25 -6.09 12.32
C PRO A 30 -13.79 -5.60 12.38
N ARG A 31 -12.85 -6.34 11.81
CA ARG A 31 -11.43 -5.93 11.74
C ARG A 31 -11.22 -4.69 10.87
N GLY A 32 -11.74 -4.66 9.64
CA GLY A 32 -11.62 -3.50 8.75
C GLY A 32 -12.34 -2.28 9.32
N ARG A 33 -13.58 -2.46 9.78
CA ARG A 33 -14.34 -1.39 10.44
C ARG A 33 -13.64 -0.82 11.66
N LYS A 34 -12.99 -1.66 12.48
CA LYS A 34 -12.18 -1.20 13.63
C LYS A 34 -10.92 -0.44 13.19
N ALA A 35 -10.24 -0.91 12.15
CA ALA A 35 -9.02 -0.28 11.64
C ALA A 35 -9.29 1.14 11.11
N PHE A 36 -10.41 1.32 10.39
CA PHE A 36 -10.79 2.59 9.76
C PHE A 36 -11.89 3.37 10.52
N ARG A 37 -12.30 2.91 11.70
CA ARG A 37 -13.35 3.53 12.54
C ARG A 37 -14.68 3.76 11.81
N LEU A 38 -15.15 2.76 11.08
CA LEU A 38 -16.35 2.84 10.23
C LEU A 38 -17.60 2.30 10.95
N THR A 39 -18.76 2.90 10.68
CA THR A 39 -20.05 2.28 10.99
C THR A 39 -20.33 1.12 10.01
N PRO A 40 -21.14 0.12 10.39
CA PRO A 40 -21.57 -0.93 9.46
C PRO A 40 -22.16 -0.38 8.15
N GLU A 41 -23.04 0.62 8.27
CA GLU A 41 -23.77 1.19 7.14
C GLU A 41 -22.84 1.89 6.16
N PHE A 42 -21.90 2.69 6.67
CA PHE A 42 -20.93 3.39 5.83
C PHE A 42 -19.97 2.40 5.15
N ALA A 43 -19.53 1.36 5.85
CA ALA A 43 -18.66 0.34 5.28
C ALA A 43 -19.33 -0.41 4.12
N GLU A 44 -20.62 -0.75 4.24
CA GLU A 44 -21.37 -1.37 3.15
C GLU A 44 -21.57 -0.41 1.96
N GLN A 45 -21.91 0.85 2.22
CA GLN A 45 -22.09 1.86 1.17
C GLN A 45 -20.80 2.16 0.38
N THR A 46 -19.64 2.04 1.02
CA THR A 46 -18.33 2.37 0.43
C THR A 46 -17.49 1.15 0.03
N LYS A 47 -18.06 -0.06 0.09
CA LYS A 47 -17.33 -1.31 -0.16
C LYS A 47 -16.59 -1.35 -1.50
N THR A 48 -17.23 -0.87 -2.57
CA THR A 48 -16.63 -0.86 -3.92
C THR A 48 -15.54 0.19 -4.05
N MET A 49 -15.72 1.36 -3.43
CA MET A 49 -14.68 2.40 -3.35
C MET A 49 -13.44 1.87 -2.62
N ALA A 50 -13.63 1.24 -1.47
CA ALA A 50 -12.55 0.64 -0.71
C ALA A 50 -11.84 -0.47 -1.48
N ALA A 51 -12.58 -1.36 -2.16
CA ALA A 51 -11.97 -2.40 -3.00
C ALA A 51 -11.08 -1.80 -4.11
N ASN A 52 -11.50 -0.67 -4.70
CA ASN A 52 -10.70 0.05 -5.69
C ASN A 52 -9.45 0.68 -5.06
N GLN A 53 -9.57 1.31 -3.89
CA GLN A 53 -8.42 1.83 -3.12
C GLN A 53 -7.43 0.72 -2.78
N GLY A 54 -7.93 -0.43 -2.34
CA GLY A 54 -7.14 -1.61 -2.02
C GLY A 54 -6.39 -2.15 -3.22
N LEU A 55 -6.98 -2.12 -4.41
CA LEU A 55 -6.31 -2.53 -5.64
C LEU A 55 -5.12 -1.61 -5.99
N TYR A 56 -5.26 -0.30 -5.83
CA TYR A 56 -4.14 0.63 -6.01
C TYR A 56 -3.02 0.37 -5.00
N ASN A 57 -3.37 0.13 -3.73
CA ASN A 57 -2.41 -0.31 -2.71
C ASN A 57 -1.71 -1.62 -3.11
N GLY A 58 -2.42 -2.53 -3.77
CA GLY A 58 -1.86 -3.74 -4.35
C GLY A 58 -0.83 -3.49 -5.43
N PHE A 59 -1.08 -2.57 -6.35
CA PHE A 59 -0.11 -2.21 -7.39
C PHE A 59 1.16 -1.58 -6.80
N LEU A 60 1.02 -0.71 -5.80
CA LEU A 60 2.16 -0.15 -5.07
C LEU A 60 2.98 -1.23 -4.38
N SER A 61 2.29 -2.14 -3.66
CA SER A 61 2.93 -3.24 -2.95
C SER A 61 3.66 -4.19 -3.91
N ALA A 62 3.03 -4.56 -5.03
CA ALA A 62 3.63 -5.40 -6.05
C ALA A 62 4.87 -4.74 -6.67
N GLY A 63 4.83 -3.43 -6.94
CA GLY A 63 5.97 -2.67 -7.43
C GLY A 63 7.16 -2.65 -6.47
N LEU A 64 6.89 -2.47 -5.17
CA LEU A 64 7.92 -2.49 -4.13
C LEU A 64 8.51 -3.89 -3.93
N ILE A 65 7.68 -4.94 -3.91
CA ILE A 65 8.17 -6.33 -3.83
C ILE A 65 9.01 -6.67 -5.06
N TRP A 66 8.55 -6.29 -6.26
CA TRP A 66 9.30 -6.48 -7.49
C TRP A 66 10.67 -5.78 -7.43
N SER A 67 10.70 -4.55 -6.91
CA SER A 67 11.94 -3.81 -6.73
C SER A 67 12.94 -4.54 -5.84
N LEU A 68 12.50 -5.28 -4.82
CA LEU A 68 13.38 -6.03 -3.91
C LEU A 68 13.90 -7.33 -4.52
N LEU A 69 13.13 -7.95 -5.41
CA LEU A 69 13.44 -9.25 -6.00
C LEU A 69 14.11 -9.15 -7.38
N HIS A 70 14.15 -7.95 -7.97
CA HIS A 70 14.69 -7.78 -9.32
C HIS A 70 16.21 -8.09 -9.36
N PRO A 71 16.67 -8.95 -10.29
CA PRO A 71 18.06 -9.41 -10.31
C PRO A 71 19.06 -8.33 -10.74
N ASN A 72 18.61 -7.31 -11.49
CA ASN A 72 19.44 -6.15 -11.84
C ASN A 72 19.38 -5.09 -10.73
N PRO A 73 20.50 -4.77 -10.04
CA PRO A 73 20.52 -3.82 -8.93
C PRO A 73 20.21 -2.37 -9.31
N GLU A 74 20.56 -1.95 -10.53
CA GLU A 74 20.29 -0.58 -11.00
C GLU A 74 18.80 -0.40 -11.28
N PHE A 75 18.18 -1.38 -11.96
CA PHE A 75 16.74 -1.35 -12.19
C PHE A 75 15.94 -1.48 -10.88
N SER A 76 16.39 -2.35 -9.97
CA SER A 76 15.85 -2.44 -8.60
C SER A 76 15.83 -1.08 -7.90
N LYS A 77 16.93 -0.33 -7.99
CA LYS A 77 17.04 1.02 -7.43
C LYS A 77 16.07 2.01 -8.07
N GLN A 78 15.93 1.98 -9.39
CA GLN A 78 14.99 2.86 -10.10
C GLN A 78 13.54 2.61 -9.69
N LEU A 79 13.14 1.33 -9.58
CA LEU A 79 11.82 0.95 -9.08
C LEU A 79 11.60 1.42 -7.63
N GLN A 80 12.59 1.21 -6.75
CA GLN A 80 12.50 1.67 -5.36
C GLN A 80 12.32 3.19 -5.27
N ILE A 81 13.10 3.96 -6.03
CA ILE A 81 13.00 5.44 -6.04
C ILE A 81 11.61 5.86 -6.54
N PHE A 82 11.13 5.26 -7.63
CA PHE A 82 9.83 5.60 -8.21
C PHE A 82 8.69 5.31 -7.23
N PHE A 83 8.56 4.07 -6.75
CA PHE A 83 7.44 3.67 -5.89
C PHE A 83 7.46 4.36 -4.53
N ASN A 84 8.62 4.45 -3.87
CA ASN A 84 8.70 5.19 -2.61
C ASN A 84 8.46 6.70 -2.82
N GLY A 85 8.90 7.26 -3.96
CA GLY A 85 8.58 8.64 -4.33
C GLY A 85 7.07 8.86 -4.48
N CYS A 86 6.36 7.96 -5.15
CA CYS A 86 4.90 8.02 -5.26
C CYS A 86 4.23 7.97 -3.88
N VAL A 87 4.68 7.09 -2.99
CA VAL A 87 4.15 6.98 -1.62
C VAL A 87 4.36 8.28 -0.84
N LEU A 88 5.57 8.84 -0.86
CA LEU A 88 5.89 10.10 -0.18
C LEU A 88 5.05 11.27 -0.71
N VAL A 89 4.86 11.36 -2.03
CA VAL A 89 4.03 12.42 -2.64
C VAL A 89 2.56 12.25 -2.24
N ALA A 90 2.04 11.03 -2.27
CA ALA A 90 0.65 10.74 -1.92
C ALA A 90 0.37 11.03 -0.44
N GLU A 91 1.27 10.60 0.46
CA GLU A 91 1.21 10.91 1.89
C GLU A 91 1.17 12.42 2.10
N ARG A 92 2.10 13.15 1.49
CA ARG A 92 2.18 14.59 1.69
C ARG A 92 0.99 15.36 1.13
N TYR A 93 0.42 14.89 0.02
CA TYR A 93 -0.77 15.51 -0.59
C TYR A 93 -2.02 15.32 0.27
N CYS A 94 -2.22 14.13 0.86
CA CYS A 94 -3.39 13.83 1.69
C CYS A 94 -3.29 14.32 3.14
N GLU A 95 -2.13 14.79 3.59
CA GLU A 95 -1.94 15.47 4.89
C GLU A 95 -2.34 16.96 4.89
N ILE A 96 -2.61 17.56 3.72
CA ILE A 96 -3.06 18.96 3.56
C ILE A 96 -4.59 19.00 3.58
#